data_AF-A0A3C0WGP3-F1
#
_entry.id   AF-A0A3C0WGP3-F1
#
_cell.length_a   1.000
_cell.length_b   1.000
_cell.length_c   1.000
_cell.angle_alpha   90.00
_cell.angle_beta   90.00
_cell.angle_gamma   90.00
#
_symmetry.space_group_name_H-M   'P 1'
#
loop_
_entity.id
_entity.type
_entity.pdbx_description
1 polymer ?
#
loop_
_entity_poly.entity_id
_entity_poly.type
_entity_poly.pdbx_seq_one_letter_code
_entity_poly.pdbx_strand_id
1 'polypeptide(L)'
;MIVLKEEQLPWSVVPRITTRVHAQAALGTRQTTLWEQRIEPGGFIPIHYHDTEEVITVLEGAITLNDGESHRTLHAPATLLIPANEL
;
A
#
# COMPACT_ATOMS: atom_id res chain seq x y z
N MET A 1 -24.93 5.01 -3.33
CA MET A 1 -23.50 5.38 -3.28
C MET A 1 -23.18 5.76 -1.85
N ILE A 2 -22.27 5.06 -1.20
CA ILE A 2 -21.83 5.38 0.17
C ILE A 2 -20.61 6.29 0.05
N VAL A 3 -20.59 7.36 0.83
CA VAL A 3 -19.42 8.25 0.95
C VAL A 3 -18.94 8.17 2.39
N LEU A 4 -17.68 7.79 2.57
CA LEU A 4 -17.01 7.73 3.86
C LEU A 4 -15.98 8.86 3.88
N LYS A 5 -15.89 9.60 4.99
CA LYS A 5 -14.82 10.55 5.17
C LYS A 5 -13.59 9.84 5.72
N GLU A 6 -12.42 10.11 5.14
CA GLU A 6 -11.13 9.57 5.58
C GLU A 6 -10.91 9.68 7.10
N GLU A 7 -11.25 10.84 7.68
CA GLU A 7 -11.09 11.13 9.11
C GLU A 7 -11.88 10.18 10.04
N GLN A 8 -12.89 9.49 9.50
CA GLN A 8 -13.74 8.55 10.24
C GLN A 8 -13.22 7.11 10.17
N LEU A 9 -12.22 6.83 9.32
CA LEU A 9 -11.67 5.50 9.12
C LEU A 9 -10.51 5.26 10.09
N PRO A 10 -10.50 4.15 10.83
CA PRO A 10 -9.51 3.90 11.87
C PRO A 10 -8.15 3.55 11.26
N TRP A 11 -7.09 4.07 11.90
CA TRP A 11 -5.75 3.54 11.73
C TRP A 11 -5.60 2.24 12.50
N SER A 12 -4.96 1.25 11.89
CA SER A 12 -4.55 0.00 12.50
C SER A 12 -3.02 -0.06 12.54
N VAL A 13 -2.47 -0.39 13.70
CA VAL A 13 -1.04 -0.65 13.84
C VAL A 13 -0.80 -2.12 13.50
N VAL A 14 0.03 -2.36 12.50
CA VAL A 14 0.56 -3.69 12.21
C VAL A 14 2.08 -3.64 12.40
N PRO A 15 2.79 -4.79 12.45
CA PRO A 15 4.23 -4.74 12.65
C PRO A 15 4.91 -3.82 11.63
N ARG A 16 5.60 -2.77 12.13
CA ARG A 16 6.48 -1.84 11.40
C ARG A 16 5.81 -0.79 10.51
N ILE A 17 4.49 -0.82 10.33
CA ILE A 17 3.75 0.21 9.58
C ILE A 17 2.42 0.52 10.25
N THR A 18 1.81 1.65 9.90
CA THR A 18 0.40 1.91 10.21
C THR A 18 -0.42 1.91 8.92
N THR A 19 -1.59 1.30 8.96
CA THR A 19 -2.44 1.11 7.77
C THR A 19 -3.86 1.57 8.05
N ARG A 20 -4.53 2.07 7.02
CA ARG A 20 -5.94 2.44 7.02
C ARG A 20 -6.58 1.94 5.74
N VAL A 21 -7.71 1.26 5.86
CA VAL A 21 -8.42 0.68 4.72
C VAL A 21 -9.57 1.60 4.33
N HIS A 22 -9.52 2.13 3.10
CA HIS A 22 -10.50 3.06 2.54
C HIS A 22 -11.67 2.35 1.86
N ALA A 23 -11.39 1.26 1.17
CA ALA A 23 -12.39 0.47 0.46
C ALA A 23 -12.05 -1.01 0.56
N GLN A 24 -13.04 -1.85 0.88
CA GLN A 24 -12.86 -3.29 1.08
C GLN A 24 -14.16 -4.05 0.84
N ALA A 25 -14.08 -5.38 0.75
CA ALA A 25 -15.23 -6.25 0.46
C ALA A 25 -16.38 -6.07 1.46
N ALA A 26 -16.08 -5.85 2.74
CA ALA A 26 -17.10 -5.57 3.76
C ALA A 26 -17.89 -4.27 3.51
N LEU A 27 -17.34 -3.35 2.71
CA LEU A 27 -18.01 -2.12 2.27
C LEU A 27 -18.66 -2.28 0.88
N GLY A 28 -18.64 -3.48 0.30
CA GLY A 28 -19.29 -3.81 -0.96
C GLY A 28 -18.39 -3.74 -2.21
N THR A 29 -17.08 -3.47 -2.08
CA THR A 29 -16.18 -3.61 -3.23
C THR A 29 -16.03 -5.08 -3.61
N ARG A 30 -15.82 -5.37 -4.90
CA ARG A 30 -15.73 -6.75 -5.41
C ARG A 30 -14.47 -7.04 -6.22
N GLN A 31 -13.81 -6.01 -6.73
CA GLN A 31 -12.68 -6.15 -7.65
C GLN A 31 -11.40 -5.52 -7.10
N THR A 32 -11.53 -4.49 -6.26
CA THR A 32 -10.38 -3.76 -5.71
C THR A 32 -10.57 -3.47 -4.23
N THR A 33 -9.44 -3.31 -3.56
CA THR A 33 -9.31 -2.79 -2.20
C THR A 33 -8.40 -1.57 -2.25
N LEU A 34 -8.61 -0.59 -1.38
CA LEU A 34 -7.78 0.62 -1.33
C LEU A 34 -7.26 0.83 0.08
N TRP A 35 -5.94 0.82 0.21
CA TRP A 35 -5.24 0.94 1.49
C TRP A 35 -4.37 2.19 1.46
N GLU A 36 -4.21 2.79 2.62
CA GLU A 36 -3.24 3.85 2.88
C GLU A 36 -2.29 3.35 3.96
N GLN A 37 -1.00 3.50 3.72
CA GLN A 37 0.04 3.03 4.63
C GLN A 37 1.01 4.17 4.93
N ARG A 38 1.40 4.27 6.21
CA ARG A 38 2.50 5.13 6.65
C ARG A 38 3.61 4.24 7.17
N ILE A 39 4.81 4.48 6.64
CA ILE A 39 6.02 3.77 6.97
C ILE A 39 6.99 4.79 7.55
N GLU A 40 7.28 4.67 8.85
CA GLU A 40 8.30 5.50 9.50
C GLU A 40 9.70 5.12 8.97
N PRO A 41 10.69 6.02 9.04
CA PRO A 41 12.07 5.69 8.66
C PRO A 41 12.59 4.42 9.34
N GLY A 42 13.08 3.47 8.54
CA GLY A 42 13.51 2.14 9.02
C GLY A 42 12.40 1.08 9.12
N GLY A 43 11.14 1.48 8.93
CA GLY A 43 10.02 0.56 8.69
C GLY A 43 10.15 -0.12 7.34
N PHE A 44 9.57 -1.31 7.21
CA PHE A 44 9.56 -2.06 5.96
C PHE A 44 8.38 -3.04 5.93
N ILE A 45 7.97 -3.38 4.72
CA ILE A 45 7.06 -4.49 4.44
C ILE A 45 7.94 -5.67 4.00
N PRO A 46 7.81 -6.88 4.58
CA PRO A 46 8.56 -8.05 4.13
C PRO A 46 8.31 -8.33 2.65
N ILE A 47 9.28 -8.92 1.95
CA ILE A 47 9.08 -9.38 0.56
C ILE A 47 7.99 -10.47 0.55
N HIS A 48 6.93 -10.28 -0.26
CA HIS A 48 5.78 -11.18 -0.39
C HIS A 48 4.98 -10.86 -1.67
N TYR A 49 4.31 -11.87 -2.24
CA TYR A 49 3.57 -11.76 -3.50
C TYR A 49 2.10 -12.14 -3.31
N HIS A 50 1.28 -11.76 -4.29
CA HIS A 50 -0.15 -12.06 -4.33
C HIS A 50 -0.55 -12.55 -5.72
N ASP A 51 -1.66 -13.25 -5.83
CA ASP A 51 -2.29 -13.65 -7.10
C ASP A 51 -3.11 -12.51 -7.76
N THR A 52 -2.82 -11.26 -7.39
CA THR A 52 -3.42 -10.03 -7.93
C THR A 52 -2.33 -9.00 -8.22
N GLU A 53 -2.60 -8.10 -9.16
CA GLU A 53 -1.80 -6.90 -9.34
C GLU A 53 -1.95 -5.97 -8.13
N GLU A 54 -0.89 -5.22 -7.81
CA GLU A 54 -0.89 -4.17 -6.80
C GLU A 54 -0.35 -2.86 -7.40
N VAL A 55 -1.05 -1.75 -7.15
CA VAL A 55 -0.60 -0.42 -7.57
C VAL A 55 -0.31 0.39 -6.33
N ILE A 56 0.94 0.79 -6.16
CA ILE A 56 1.39 1.62 -5.04
C ILE A 56 1.65 3.03 -5.56
N THR A 57 1.02 4.01 -4.92
CA THR A 57 1.29 5.43 -5.19
C THR A 57 1.97 6.06 -3.97
N VAL A 58 3.19 6.56 -4.16
CA VAL A 58 3.95 7.28 -3.14
C VAL A 58 3.49 8.72 -3.12
N LEU A 59 2.67 9.05 -2.12
CA LEU A 59 2.09 10.39 -1.96
C LEU A 59 3.09 11.39 -1.37
N GLU A 60 3.89 10.96 -0.40
CA GLU A 60 4.88 11.77 0.30
C GLU A 60 6.11 10.93 0.69
N GLY A 61 7.25 11.60 0.85
CA GLY A 61 8.50 10.95 1.26
C GLY A 61 9.17 10.13 0.14
N ALA A 62 9.87 9.08 0.53
CA ALA A 62 10.54 8.16 -0.38
C ALA A 62 10.54 6.75 0.18
N ILE A 63 10.45 5.77 -0.72
CA ILE A 63 10.56 4.34 -0.40
C ILE A 63 11.64 3.70 -1.26
N THR A 64 12.18 2.58 -0.81
CA THR A 64 13.04 1.73 -1.62
C THR A 64 12.32 0.42 -1.89
N LEU A 65 12.05 0.15 -3.17
CA LEU A 65 11.62 -1.17 -3.63
C LEU A 65 12.85 -2.07 -3.71
N ASN A 66 12.71 -3.30 -3.21
CA ASN A 66 13.71 -4.35 -3.34
C ASN A 66 13.06 -5.56 -4.00
N ASP A 67 13.36 -5.76 -5.29
CA ASP A 67 12.87 -6.89 -6.11
C ASP A 67 13.79 -8.12 -6.02
N GLY A 68 14.74 -8.12 -5.07
CA GLY A 68 15.71 -9.20 -4.85
C GLY A 68 16.97 -9.10 -5.73
N GLU A 69 16.89 -8.44 -6.88
CA GLU A 69 18.02 -8.23 -7.80
C GLU A 69 18.52 -6.78 -7.78
N SER A 70 17.62 -5.83 -7.48
CA SER A 70 17.87 -4.41 -7.53
C SER A 70 17.20 -3.66 -6.38
N HIS A 71 17.81 -2.54 -6.01
CA HIS A 71 17.21 -1.56 -5.12
C HIS A 71 16.85 -0.32 -5.91
N ARG A 72 15.57 0.04 -5.94
CA ARG A 72 15.08 1.22 -6.63
C ARG A 72 14.44 2.16 -5.62
N THR A 73 15.01 3.34 -5.46
CA THR A 73 14.42 4.39 -4.63
C THR A 73 13.41 5.19 -5.46
N LEU A 74 12.20 5.34 -4.92
CA LEU A 74 11.11 6.11 -5.50
C LEU A 74 10.80 7.27 -4.57
N HIS A 75 10.83 8.49 -5.10
CA HIS A 75 10.46 9.71 -4.39
C HIS A 75 9.05 10.13 -4.81
N ALA A 76 8.27 10.66 -3.87
CA ALA A 76 7.00 11.27 -4.21
C ALA A 76 7.17 12.46 -5.18
N PRO A 77 6.25 12.66 -6.14
CA PRO A 77 5.16 11.75 -6.51
C PRO A 77 5.67 10.62 -7.43
N ALA A 78 5.33 9.37 -7.08
CA ALA A 78 5.63 8.22 -7.93
C ALA A 78 4.52 7.16 -7.84
N THR A 79 4.38 6.37 -8.89
CA THR A 79 3.49 5.20 -8.92
C THR A 79 4.26 4.02 -9.48
N LEU A 80 4.07 2.86 -8.87
CA LEU A 80 4.54 1.57 -9.40
C LEU A 80 3.36 0.60 -9.54
N LEU A 81 3.47 -0.26 -10.55
CA LEU A 81 2.63 -1.43 -10.74
C LEU A 81 3.49 -2.64 -10.41
N ILE A 82 3.00 -3.48 -9.51
CA ILE A 82 3.53 -4.80 -9.21
C ILE A 82 2.60 -5.80 -9.91
N PRO A 83 3.06 -6.54 -10.92
CA PRO A 83 2.26 -7.57 -11.58
C PRO A 83 1.86 -8.69 -10.61
N ALA A 84 0.79 -9.40 -10.94
CA ALA A 84 0.39 -10.57 -10.16
C ALA A 84 1.52 -11.61 -10.09
N ASN A 85 1.78 -12.10 -8.89
CA ASN A 85 2.84 -13.05 -8.54
C ASN A 85 4.28 -12.50 -8.64
N GLU A 86 4.46 -11.18 -8.62
CA GLU A 86 5.77 -10.50 -8.56
C GLU A 86 6.00 -9.74 -7.22
N LEU A 87 7.24 -9.26 -7.00
CA LEU A 87 7.82 -8.84 -5.70
C LEU A 87 8.62 -7.53 -5.77
#